data_AF-X1FEL6-F1
#
_entry.id   AF-X1FEL6-F1
#
_cell.length_a   1.000
_cell.length_b   1.000
_cell.length_c   1.000
_cell.angle_alpha   90.00
_cell.angle_beta   90.00
_cell.angle_gamma   90.00
#
_symmetry.space_group_name_H-M   'P 1'
#
loop_
_entity.id
_entity.type
_entity.pdbx_description
1 polymer ?
#
loop_
_entity_poly.entity_id
_entity_poly.type
_entity_poly.pdbx_seq_one_letter_code
_entity_poly.pdbx_strand_id
1 'polypeptide(L)'
;MKKVRILINARKRGATAILNQAKELLASRGFSTSNKPDFIIALGGDGTMLNAAHIYGKKGIPILGVNSGGLGFLTDVTFAQLSDTLIEIKNGKYVFENRMVIQALFNRSSL
;
A
#
# COMPACT_ATOMS: atom_id res chain seq x y z
N MET A 1 12.79 7.98 -12.11
CA MET A 1 12.50 6.71 -11.43
C MET A 1 11.42 6.96 -10.38
N LYS A 2 10.27 6.27 -10.44
CA LYS A 2 9.18 6.49 -9.46
C LYS A 2 9.62 5.99 -8.07
N LYS A 3 9.34 6.77 -7.03
CA LYS A 3 9.67 6.51 -5.63
C LYS A 3 8.48 5.85 -4.93
N VAL A 4 8.74 4.81 -4.16
CA VAL A 4 7.70 3.99 -3.52
C VAL A 4 7.98 3.87 -2.04
N ARG A 5 6.94 3.77 -1.23
CA ARG A 5 7.08 3.33 0.17
C ARG A 5 6.23 2.11 0.41
N ILE A 6 6.81 1.08 1.00
CA ILE A 6 6.09 -0.12 1.42
C ILE A 6 5.66 0.06 2.88
N LEU A 7 4.37 -0.14 3.14
CA LEU A 7 3.83 -0.36 4.47
C LEU A 7 3.49 -1.84 4.63
N ILE A 8 3.95 -2.44 5.72
CA ILE A 8 3.67 -3.83 6.09
C ILE A 8 3.57 -3.93 7.61
N ASN A 9 2.69 -4.81 8.11
CA ASN A 9 2.65 -5.12 9.54
C ASN A 9 3.85 -6.00 9.92
N ALA A 10 4.87 -5.40 10.53
CA ALA A 10 6.09 -6.09 10.95
C ALA A 10 5.85 -7.23 11.98
N ARG A 11 4.71 -7.23 12.67
CA ARG A 11 4.34 -8.30 13.61
C ARG A 11 3.79 -9.56 12.92
N LYS A 12 3.48 -9.49 11.61
CA LYS A 12 2.98 -10.64 10.85
C LYS A 12 4.13 -11.63 10.60
N ARG A 13 3.88 -12.92 10.84
CA ARG A 13 4.82 -14.00 10.50
C ARG A 13 5.19 -13.91 9.01
N GLY A 14 6.48 -13.97 8.70
CA GLY A 14 7.00 -13.89 7.33
C GLY A 14 7.07 -12.47 6.73
N ALA A 15 6.75 -11.41 7.49
CA ALA A 15 6.76 -10.03 6.97
C ALA A 15 8.11 -9.62 6.39
N THR A 16 9.22 -9.95 7.05
CA THR A 16 10.58 -9.62 6.58
C THR A 16 10.90 -10.26 5.23
N ALA A 17 10.52 -11.53 5.04
CA ALA A 17 10.79 -12.25 3.80
C ALA A 17 10.02 -11.62 2.62
N ILE A 18 8.71 -11.39 2.80
CA ILE A 18 7.87 -10.78 1.76
C ILE A 18 8.31 -9.33 1.48
N LEU A 19 8.72 -8.58 2.51
CA LEU A 19 9.25 -7.22 2.34
C LEU A 19 10.53 -7.22 1.47
N ASN A 20 11.44 -8.17 1.69
CA ASN A 20 12.67 -8.28 0.90
C ASN A 20 12.35 -8.64 -0.55
N GLN A 21 11.48 -9.63 -0.79
CA GLN A 21 11.02 -9.98 -2.13
C GLN A 21 10.36 -8.79 -2.85
N ALA A 22 9.54 -8.02 -2.13
CA ALA A 22 8.91 -6.82 -2.69
C ALA A 22 9.95 -5.75 -3.09
N LYS A 23 10.99 -5.55 -2.27
CA LYS A 23 12.06 -4.60 -2.55
C LYS A 23 12.90 -5.01 -3.76
N GLU A 24 13.25 -6.29 -3.86
CA GLU A 24 13.96 -6.85 -5.01
C GLU A 24 13.14 -6.70 -6.29
N LEU A 25 11.85 -7.02 -6.22
CA LEU A 25 10.92 -6.85 -7.35
C LEU A 25 10.86 -5.37 -7.79
N LEU A 26 10.67 -4.43 -6.86
CA LEU A 26 10.66 -3.00 -7.15
C LEU A 26 11.96 -2.55 -7.84
N ALA A 27 13.11 -2.97 -7.32
CA ALA A 27 14.41 -2.64 -7.91
C ALA A 27 14.53 -3.18 -9.34
N SER A 28 14.16 -4.44 -9.56
CA SER A 28 14.17 -5.07 -10.89
C SER A 28 13.25 -4.39 -11.91
N ARG A 29 12.20 -3.71 -11.43
CA ARG A 29 11.21 -2.99 -12.26
C ARG A 29 11.51 -1.50 -12.40
N GLY A 30 12.62 -1.02 -11.85
CA GLY A 30 13.04 0.39 -11.95
C GLY A 30 12.23 1.31 -11.02
N PHE A 31 11.95 0.86 -9.80
CA PHE A 31 11.40 1.66 -8.72
C PHE A 31 12.40 1.72 -7.57
N SER A 32 12.40 2.82 -6.81
CA SER A 32 13.22 2.95 -5.59
C SER A 32 12.37 3.18 -4.36
N THR A 33 12.87 2.73 -3.20
CA THR A 33 12.20 3.00 -1.94
C THR A 33 12.56 4.40 -1.40
N SER A 34 11.60 5.13 -0.83
CA SER A 34 11.83 6.47 -0.30
C SER A 34 10.87 6.86 0.82
N ASN A 35 11.31 7.77 1.70
CA ASN A 35 10.46 8.45 2.67
C ASN A 35 9.63 9.60 2.07
N LYS A 36 9.92 10.00 0.82
CA LYS A 36 9.13 10.94 0.02
C LYS A 36 8.61 10.21 -1.23
N PRO A 37 7.62 9.31 -1.07
CA PRO A 37 7.16 8.45 -2.15
C PRO A 37 6.17 9.15 -3.07
N ASP A 38 6.13 8.71 -4.33
CA ASP A 38 5.10 9.08 -5.30
C ASP A 38 3.81 8.26 -5.07
N PHE A 39 3.93 7.04 -4.52
CA PHE A 39 2.81 6.22 -4.07
C PHE A 39 3.21 5.21 -2.97
N ILE A 40 2.21 4.70 -2.28
CA ILE A 40 2.37 3.70 -1.20
C ILE A 40 1.98 2.32 -1.71
N ILE A 41 2.73 1.30 -1.32
CA ILE A 41 2.29 -0.11 -1.40
C ILE A 41 1.87 -0.54 0.00
N ALA A 42 0.58 -0.80 0.19
CA ALA A 42 0.05 -1.43 1.40
C ALA A 42 0.13 -2.95 1.25
N LEU A 43 1.23 -3.54 1.72
CA LEU A 43 1.54 -4.96 1.58
C LEU A 43 0.97 -5.74 2.77
N GLY A 44 -0.16 -6.41 2.58
CA GLY A 44 -0.88 -7.10 3.63
C GLY A 44 -2.37 -7.27 3.29
N GLY A 45 -3.22 -7.35 4.30
CA GLY A 45 -4.68 -7.35 4.12
C GLY A 45 -5.28 -5.96 4.30
N ASP A 46 -6.59 -5.92 4.51
CA ASP A 46 -7.38 -4.68 4.65
C ASP A 46 -6.89 -3.79 5.80
N GLY A 47 -6.47 -4.37 6.93
CA GLY A 47 -5.90 -3.60 8.04
C GLY A 47 -4.63 -2.82 7.65
N THR A 48 -3.81 -3.35 6.74
CA THR A 48 -2.64 -2.62 6.22
C THR A 48 -3.07 -1.50 5.29
N MET A 49 -4.08 -1.75 4.44
CA MET A 49 -4.65 -0.73 3.54
C MET A 49 -5.26 0.43 4.32
N LEU A 50 -6.06 0.15 5.36
CA LEU A 50 -6.64 1.16 6.23
C LEU A 50 -5.58 1.96 6.99
N ASN A 51 -4.52 1.30 7.48
CA ASN A 51 -3.41 2.00 8.10
C ASN A 51 -2.68 2.94 7.11
N ALA A 52 -2.50 2.50 5.86
CA ALA A 52 -1.94 3.34 4.81
C ALA A 52 -2.85 4.56 4.53
N ALA A 53 -4.16 4.35 4.41
CA ALA A 53 -5.14 5.42 4.22
C ALA A 53 -5.14 6.41 5.38
N HIS A 54 -5.01 5.93 6.62
CA HIS A 54 -4.93 6.78 7.81
C HIS A 54 -3.68 7.68 7.80
N ILE A 55 -2.51 7.14 7.44
CA ILE A 55 -1.23 7.87 7.48
C ILE A 55 -1.06 8.80 6.26
N TYR A 56 -1.53 8.37 5.09
CA TYR A 56 -1.21 9.00 3.80
C TYR A 56 -2.41 9.56 3.05
N GLY A 57 -3.64 9.14 3.37
CA GLY A 57 -4.84 9.56 2.65
C GLY A 57 -5.06 11.08 2.67
N LYS A 58 -4.88 11.72 3.83
CA LYS A 58 -4.96 13.20 3.95
C LYS A 58 -3.87 13.94 3.17
N LYS A 59 -2.78 13.26 2.78
CA LYS A 59 -1.68 13.84 2.00
C LYS A 59 -1.90 13.71 0.49
N GLY A 60 -2.98 13.05 0.06
CA GLY A 60 -3.26 12.79 -1.34
C GLY A 60 -2.27 11.85 -2.02
N ILE A 61 -1.47 11.10 -1.25
CA ILE A 61 -0.51 10.14 -1.82
C ILE A 61 -1.28 8.86 -2.18
N PRO A 62 -1.28 8.43 -3.46
CA PRO A 62 -1.98 7.22 -3.89
C PRO A 62 -1.50 5.96 -3.18
N ILE A 63 -2.40 4.99 -3.01
CA ILE A 63 -2.13 3.74 -2.29
C ILE A 63 -2.52 2.57 -3.19
N LEU A 64 -1.58 1.65 -3.40
CA LEU A 64 -1.81 0.36 -4.03
C LEU A 64 -1.92 -0.71 -2.94
N GLY A 65 -3.11 -1.31 -2.80
CA GLY A 65 -3.33 -2.44 -1.90
C GLY A 65 -2.80 -3.74 -2.49
N VAL A 66 -1.83 -4.38 -1.82
CA VAL A 66 -1.25 -5.65 -2.27
C VAL A 66 -1.47 -6.75 -1.25
N ASN A 67 -2.32 -7.70 -1.60
CA ASN A 67 -2.62 -8.87 -0.79
C ASN A 67 -1.46 -9.88 -0.79
N SER A 68 -1.01 -10.23 0.41
CA SER A 68 0.05 -11.21 0.69
C SER A 68 -0.43 -12.32 1.63
N GLY A 69 -1.70 -12.69 1.58
CA GLY A 69 -2.32 -13.70 2.44
C GLY A 69 -3.72 -14.12 1.98
N GLY A 70 -4.64 -14.30 2.94
CA GLY A 70 -6.04 -14.67 2.68
C GLY A 70 -6.85 -13.57 1.99
N LEU A 71 -8.15 -13.78 1.79
CA LEU A 71 -9.03 -12.83 1.09
C LEU A 71 -8.94 -11.40 1.67
N GLY A 72 -8.83 -10.40 0.79
CA GLY A 72 -8.90 -8.99 1.13
C GLY A 72 -9.98 -8.32 0.30
N PHE A 73 -10.81 -7.49 0.93
CA PHE A 73 -11.91 -6.79 0.26
C PHE A 73 -11.48 -5.43 -0.29
N LEU A 74 -10.45 -4.83 0.32
CA LEU A 74 -9.94 -3.52 -0.04
C LEU A 74 -8.62 -3.58 -0.83
N THR A 75 -8.00 -4.76 -0.92
CA THR A 75 -6.74 -4.96 -1.64
C THR A 75 -7.02 -5.56 -3.02
N ASP A 76 -6.67 -4.80 -4.07
CA ASP A 76 -7.06 -5.12 -5.44
C ASP A 76 -6.05 -6.02 -6.18
N VAL A 77 -4.82 -6.17 -5.66
CA VAL A 77 -3.72 -6.86 -6.33
C VAL A 77 -3.13 -7.93 -5.43
N THR A 78 -2.93 -9.15 -5.94
CA THR A 78 -2.18 -10.19 -5.21
C THR A 78 -0.67 -9.97 -5.34
N PHE A 79 0.11 -10.49 -4.40
CA PHE A 79 1.57 -10.40 -4.46
C PHE A 79 2.14 -11.00 -5.76
N ALA A 80 1.52 -12.06 -6.29
CA ALA A 80 1.91 -12.67 -7.56
C ALA A 80 1.70 -11.72 -8.76
N GLN A 81 0.65 -10.91 -8.73
CA GLN A 81 0.32 -9.95 -9.80
C GLN A 81 1.14 -8.65 -9.72
N LEU A 82 1.74 -8.34 -8.56
CA LEU A 82 2.46 -7.08 -8.33
C LEU A 82 3.49 -6.77 -9.42
N SER A 83 4.17 -7.80 -9.92
CA SER A 83 5.17 -7.68 -10.98
C SER A 83 4.58 -7.02 -12.25
N ASP A 84 3.42 -7.49 -12.70
CA ASP A 84 2.75 -7.02 -13.91
C ASP A 84 2.06 -5.67 -13.65
N THR A 85 1.46 -5.49 -12.47
CA THR A 85 0.91 -4.20 -12.04
C THR A 85 1.98 -3.10 -12.05
N LEU A 86 3.23 -3.40 -11.66
CA LEU A 86 4.33 -2.41 -11.73
C LEU A 86 4.68 -2.01 -13.17
N ILE A 87 4.54 -2.93 -14.14
CA ILE A 87 4.68 -2.61 -15.57
C ILE A 87 3.55 -1.65 -15.99
N GLU A 88 2.32 -1.95 -15.62
CA GLU A 88 1.15 -1.11 -15.93
C GLU A 88 1.32 0.30 -15.35
N ILE A 89 1.76 0.41 -14.09
CA ILE A 89 2.05 1.69 -13.42
C ILE A 89 3.15 2.48 -14.14
N LYS A 90 4.16 1.80 -14.67
CA LYS A 90 5.22 2.45 -15.45
C LYS A 90 4.70 2.97 -16.79
N ASN A 91 3.79 2.22 -17.41
CA ASN A 91 3.17 2.55 -18.68
C ASN A 91 1.97 3.52 -18.56
N GLY A 92 1.64 3.99 -17.36
CA GLY A 92 0.49 4.88 -17.15
C GLY A 92 -0.87 4.19 -17.24
N LYS A 93 -0.91 2.85 -17.22
CA LYS A 93 -2.12 2.05 -17.34
C LYS A 93 -2.73 1.78 -15.97
N TYR A 94 -3.27 2.83 -15.35
CA TYR A 94 -3.98 2.72 -14.08
C TYR A 94 -5.00 3.85 -13.97
N VAL A 95 -5.97 3.67 -13.07
CA VAL A 95 -6.93 4.70 -12.70
C VAL A 95 -6.82 4.98 -11.21
N PHE A 96 -7.12 6.22 -10.82
CA PHE A 96 -7.26 6.57 -9.41
C PHE A 96 -8.70 6.34 -8.98
N GLU A 97 -8.87 5.59 -7.90
CA GLU A 97 -10.16 5.43 -7.24
C GLU A 97 -10.19 6.27 -5.97
N ASN A 98 -11.12 7.23 -5.90
CA ASN A 98 -11.33 8.04 -4.70
C ASN A 98 -12.30 7.32 -3.77
N ARG A 99 -11.81 6.91 -2.59
CA ARG A 99 -12.62 6.24 -1.57
C ARG A 99 -13.01 7.22 -0.46
N MET A 100 -14.29 7.22 -0.08
CA MET A 100 -14.79 8.02 1.03
C MET A 100 -14.28 7.49 2.37
N VAL A 101 -14.08 8.40 3.33
CA VAL A 101 -13.73 8.07 4.71
C VAL A 101 -14.69 8.76 5.67
N ILE A 102 -14.93 8.13 6.82
CA ILE A 102 -15.72 8.72 7.91
C ILE A 102 -14.77 9.23 8.99
N GLN A 103 -14.98 10.46 9.45
CA GLN A 103 -14.26 11.03 10.59
C GLN A 103 -15.15 10.95 11.84
N ALA A 104 -14.65 10.29 12.88
CA ALA A 104 -15.29 10.28 14.19
C ALA A 104 -14.58 11.25 15.15
N LEU A 105 -15.36 12.07 15.85
CA LEU A 105 -14.89 12.96 16.91
C LEU A 105 -15.56 12.52 18.22
N PHE A 106 -14.77 12.34 19.27
CA PHE A 106 -15.27 11.95 20.59
C PHE A 106 -14.95 13.05 21.61
N ASN A 107 -15.99 13.56 22.28
CA ASN A 107 -15.84 14.56 23.34
C ASN A 107 -16.10 13.91 24.71
N ARG A 108 -15.15 14.03 25.65
CA ARG A 108 -15.21 13.43 26.99
C ARG A 108 -15.96 14.27 28.04
N SER A 109 -16.55 15.41 27.68
CA SER A 109 -17.16 16.37 28.61
C SER A 109 -18.40 15.90 29.40
N SER A 110 -18.69 14.60 29.48
CA SER A 110 -19.94 14.09 30.09
C SER A 110 -19.79 12.76 30.85
N LEU A 111 -18.56 12.37 31.27
CA LEU A 111 -18.35 11.27 32.21
C LEU A 111 -18.01 11.79 33.60
#